data_AF-U5C0Q1-F1
#
_entry.id   AF-U5C0Q1-F1
#
_cell.length_a   1.000
_cell.length_b   1.000
_cell.length_c   1.000
_cell.angle_alpha   90.00
_cell.angle_beta   90.00
_cell.angle_gamma   90.00
#
_symmetry.space_group_name_H-M   'P 1'
#
loop_
_entity.id
_entity.type
_entity.pdbx_description
1 polymer ?
#
loop_
_entity_poly.entity_id
_entity_poly.type
_entity_poly.pdbx_seq_one_letter_code
_entity_poly.pdbx_strand_id
1 'polypeptide(L)'
;MNLIVGVRGDYTTYKNSPNFNHTVLKELGLKTDIKTGGFQIQPRVQFTWDINERQTDIIRVGGGVFGSALNNYTDVNNLQVDGTKIVAVYVTSANVRTPNFESYRNNPATAPGVDLLNNPNISPVATINMNSKDL
;
A
#
# COMPACT_ATOMS: atom_id res chain seq x y z
N MET A 1 -44.44 9.83 -7.83
CA MET A 1 -43.37 9.24 -6.96
C MET A 1 -42.28 8.64 -7.83
N ASN A 2 -41.03 8.67 -7.39
CA ASN A 2 -39.88 8.13 -8.13
C ASN A 2 -38.98 7.30 -7.20
N LEU A 3 -38.54 6.14 -7.68
CA LEU A 3 -37.55 5.29 -7.04
C LEU A 3 -36.31 5.19 -7.94
N ILE A 4 -35.16 5.55 -7.39
CA ILE A 4 -33.86 5.40 -8.05
C ILE A 4 -33.08 4.33 -7.30
N VAL A 5 -32.55 3.37 -8.06
CA VAL A 5 -31.64 2.34 -7.58
C VAL A 5 -30.34 2.41 -8.37
N GLY A 6 -29.22 2.08 -7.73
CA GLY A 6 -27.93 2.02 -8.38
C GLY A 6 -27.02 1.00 -7.71
N VAL A 7 -26.13 0.41 -8.49
CA VAL A 7 -25.06 -0.46 -8.02
C VAL A 7 -23.75 0.00 -8.64
N ARG A 8 -22.69 0.03 -7.83
CA ARG A 8 -21.31 0.20 -8.29
C ARG A 8 -20.48 -1.01 -7.86
N GLY A 9 -19.62 -1.49 -8.76
CA GLY A 9 -18.62 -2.50 -8.46
C GLY A 9 -17.23 -1.95 -8.74
N ASP A 10 -16.36 -1.98 -7.73
CA ASP A 10 -14.98 -1.51 -7.83
C ASP A 10 -14.03 -2.68 -7.62
N TYR A 11 -13.16 -2.95 -8.60
CA TYR A 11 -12.08 -3.93 -8.48
C TYR A 11 -10.73 -3.21 -8.40
N THR A 12 -10.01 -3.44 -7.31
CA THR A 12 -8.69 -2.84 -7.06
C THR A 12 -7.63 -3.93 -7.03
N THR A 13 -6.55 -3.73 -7.78
CA THR A 13 -5.38 -4.61 -7.76
C THR A 13 -4.12 -3.84 -8.10
N TYR A 14 -2.99 -4.31 -7.59
CA TYR A 14 -1.66 -3.80 -7.94
C TYR A 14 -1.00 -4.71 -8.96
N LYS A 15 -0.10 -4.18 -9.81
CA LYS A 15 0.57 -5.00 -10.83
C LYS A 15 1.71 -5.83 -10.23
N ASN A 16 2.51 -5.19 -9.38
CA ASN A 16 3.65 -5.81 -8.74
C ASN A 16 3.22 -6.62 -7.51
N SER A 17 4.08 -7.54 -7.09
CA SER A 17 3.89 -8.32 -5.87
C SER A 17 5.17 -8.28 -5.03
N PRO A 18 5.07 -8.35 -3.70
CA PRO A 18 6.24 -8.46 -2.83
C PRO A 18 7.01 -9.75 -3.08
N ASN A 19 8.28 -9.79 -2.70
CA ASN A 19 9.06 -11.02 -2.82
C ASN A 19 8.67 -12.00 -1.71
N PHE A 20 8.69 -13.28 -2.04
CA PHE A 20 8.58 -14.34 -1.05
C PHE A 20 9.92 -14.52 -0.32
N ASN A 21 9.89 -14.44 1.01
CA ASN A 21 11.07 -14.58 1.86
C ASN A 21 11.04 -15.90 2.64
N HIS A 22 11.81 -16.89 2.17
CA HIS A 22 11.87 -18.23 2.76
C HIS A 22 12.30 -18.21 4.23
N THR A 23 13.25 -17.33 4.60
CA THR A 23 13.73 -17.20 5.99
C THR A 23 12.61 -16.73 6.90
N VAL A 24 11.83 -15.74 6.46
CA VAL A 24 10.69 -15.22 7.24
C VAL A 24 9.62 -16.28 7.43
N LEU A 25 9.29 -17.04 6.39
CA LEU A 25 8.34 -18.14 6.54
C LEU A 25 8.86 -19.22 7.50
N LYS A 26 10.13 -19.61 7.37
CA LYS A 26 10.71 -20.69 8.16
C LYS A 26 10.85 -20.32 9.64
N GLU A 27 11.35 -19.13 9.92
CA GLU A 27 11.67 -18.70 11.30
C GLU A 27 10.46 -18.08 12.02
N LEU A 28 9.55 -17.42 11.29
CA LEU A 28 8.41 -16.70 11.88
C LEU A 28 7.03 -17.29 11.50
N GLY A 29 6.95 -18.16 10.49
CA GLY A 29 5.67 -18.69 10.00
C GLY A 29 4.85 -17.68 9.19
N LEU A 30 5.47 -16.59 8.73
CA LEU A 30 4.78 -15.46 8.10
C LEU A 30 5.06 -15.39 6.59
N LYS A 31 4.04 -15.04 5.81
CA LYS A 31 4.14 -14.91 4.35
C LYS A 31 4.31 -13.45 3.94
N THR A 32 5.42 -13.13 3.29
CA THR A 32 5.72 -11.76 2.81
C THR A 32 5.10 -11.45 1.45
N ASP A 33 4.66 -12.45 0.69
CA ASP A 33 4.17 -12.35 -0.69
C ASP A 33 2.66 -12.07 -0.79
N ILE A 34 2.01 -11.64 0.29
CA ILE A 34 0.56 -11.41 0.30
C ILE A 34 0.23 -10.12 -0.45
N LYS A 35 -0.43 -10.30 -1.61
CA LYS A 35 -0.78 -9.20 -2.50
C LYS A 35 -2.04 -8.49 -2.04
N THR A 36 -2.00 -7.17 -2.15
CA THR A 36 -3.14 -6.31 -1.87
C THR A 36 -4.13 -6.30 -3.03
N GLY A 37 -5.42 -6.45 -2.73
CA GLY A 37 -6.48 -6.30 -3.72
C GLY A 37 -7.85 -6.52 -3.11
N GLY A 38 -8.89 -6.16 -3.85
CA GLY A 38 -10.25 -6.33 -3.35
C GLY A 38 -11.30 -5.99 -4.38
N PHE A 39 -12.49 -6.56 -4.17
CA PHE A 39 -13.69 -6.23 -4.93
C PHE A 39 -14.76 -5.72 -3.97
N GLN A 40 -15.34 -4.57 -4.28
CA GLN A 40 -16.35 -3.94 -3.44
C GLN A 40 -17.62 -3.66 -4.24
N ILE A 41 -18.77 -4.03 -3.66
CA ILE A 41 -20.08 -3.69 -4.19
C ILE A 41 -20.72 -2.59 -3.34
N GLN A 42 -21.23 -1.57 -4.00
CA GLN A 42 -21.73 -0.34 -3.39
C GLN A 42 -23.13 -0.03 -3.92
N PRO A 43 -24.18 -0.63 -3.33
CA PRO A 43 -25.56 -0.33 -3.68
C PRO A 43 -25.99 1.01 -3.11
N ARG A 44 -26.90 1.69 -3.81
CA ARG A 44 -27.57 2.90 -3.38
C ARG A 44 -29.04 2.90 -3.80
N VAL A 45 -29.89 3.45 -2.94
CA VAL A 45 -31.33 3.62 -3.20
C VAL A 45 -31.76 5.02 -2.75
N GLN A 46 -32.66 5.61 -3.52
CA GLN A 46 -33.26 6.90 -3.20
C GLN A 46 -34.74 6.89 -3.59
N PHE A 47 -35.60 7.22 -2.64
CA PHE A 47 -37.02 7.48 -2.86
C PHE A 47 -37.26 8.98 -2.92
N THR A 48 -38.12 9.42 -3.84
CA THR A 48 -38.52 10.82 -3.97
C THR A 48 -40.04 10.91 -4.17
N TRP A 49 -40.68 11.71 -3.34
CA TRP A 49 -42.09 12.03 -3.44
C TRP A 49 -42.25 13.55 -3.62
N ASP A 50 -42.78 13.94 -4.77
CA ASP A 50 -43.26 15.29 -5.04
C ASP A 50 -44.75 15.34 -4.67
N ILE A 51 -45.06 16.07 -3.61
CA ILE A 51 -46.40 16.21 -3.07
C ILE A 51 -47.18 17.16 -3.98
N ASN A 52 -48.33 16.71 -4.48
CA ASN A 52 -49.16 17.43 -5.46
C ASN A 52 -48.51 17.67 -6.83
N GLU A 53 -47.36 17.04 -7.14
CA GLU A 53 -46.72 17.05 -8.48
C GLU A 53 -46.43 18.46 -9.02
N ARG A 54 -46.21 19.42 -8.10
CA ARG A 54 -45.92 20.82 -8.42
C ARG A 54 -44.44 21.18 -8.31
N GLN A 55 -43.59 20.21 -7.92
CA GLN A 55 -42.15 20.37 -7.69
C GLN A 55 -41.80 21.39 -6.59
N THR A 56 -42.76 21.77 -5.75
CA THR A 56 -42.57 22.72 -4.64
C THR A 56 -42.35 22.01 -3.31
N ASP A 57 -43.02 20.87 -3.11
CA ASP A 57 -43.07 20.16 -1.83
C ASP A 57 -42.52 18.75 -2.04
N ILE A 58 -41.21 18.58 -1.85
CA ILE A 58 -40.51 17.33 -2.20
C ILE A 58 -39.90 16.70 -0.95
N ILE A 59 -40.24 15.43 -0.70
CA ILE A 59 -39.57 14.58 0.29
C ILE A 59 -38.62 13.62 -0.42
N ARG A 60 -37.35 13.61 0.01
CA ARG A 60 -36.32 12.70 -0.50
C ARG A 60 -35.62 11.98 0.64
N VAL A 61 -35.61 10.66 0.55
CA VAL A 61 -34.93 9.78 1.52
C VAL A 61 -34.11 8.76 0.74
N GLY A 62 -32.87 8.53 1.16
CA GLY A 62 -31.99 7.60 0.49
C GLY A 62 -30.90 7.06 1.41
N GLY A 63 -30.30 5.96 0.98
CA GLY A 63 -29.22 5.28 1.69
C GLY A 63 -28.36 4.48 0.73
N GLY A 64 -27.13 4.20 1.13
CA GLY A 64 -26.19 3.42 0.35
C GLY A 64 -24.99 2.95 1.16
N VAL A 65 -24.31 1.93 0.66
CA VAL A 65 -23.03 1.46 1.20
C VAL A 65 -21.92 2.03 0.33
N PHE A 66 -20.93 2.63 0.97
CA PHE A 66 -19.80 3.26 0.31
C PHE A 66 -18.51 2.64 0.83
N GLY A 67 -17.64 2.28 -0.09
CA GLY A 67 -16.29 1.78 0.19
C GLY A 67 -15.26 2.85 -0.17
N SER A 68 -14.21 2.95 0.63
CA SER A 68 -13.05 3.75 0.29
C SER A 68 -12.09 2.94 -0.59
N ALA A 69 -11.36 3.64 -1.44
CA ALA A 69 -10.20 3.05 -2.09
C ALA A 69 -9.20 2.57 -1.03
N LEU A 70 -8.54 1.47 -1.35
CA LEU A 70 -7.53 0.91 -0.47
C LEU A 70 -6.31 1.83 -0.42
N ASN A 71 -5.72 2.01 0.76
CA ASN A 71 -4.61 2.92 0.94
C ASN A 71 -3.35 2.37 0.27
N ASN A 72 -2.82 3.07 -0.75
CA ASN A 72 -1.61 2.67 -1.47
C ASN A 72 -0.40 2.39 -0.57
N TYR A 73 -0.36 2.98 0.64
CA TYR A 73 0.72 2.75 1.59
C TYR A 73 0.80 1.31 2.08
N THR A 74 -0.31 0.57 2.13
CA THR A 74 -0.30 -0.86 2.52
C THR A 74 0.42 -1.72 1.49
N ASP A 75 0.33 -1.36 0.21
CA ASP A 75 1.01 -2.09 -0.87
C ASP A 75 2.48 -1.68 -0.97
N VAL A 76 2.79 -0.37 -0.94
CA VAL A 76 4.17 0.12 -1.06
C VAL A 76 5.06 -0.41 0.05
N ASN A 77 4.58 -0.43 1.29
CA ASN A 77 5.35 -0.94 2.42
C ASN A 77 5.70 -2.42 2.25
N ASN A 78 4.71 -3.23 1.87
CA ASN A 78 4.95 -4.66 1.66
C ASN A 78 5.87 -4.89 0.46
N LEU A 79 5.72 -4.12 -0.61
CA LEU A 79 6.56 -4.21 -1.81
C LEU A 79 8.02 -3.85 -1.56
N GLN A 80 8.31 -2.88 -0.69
CA GLN A 80 9.67 -2.39 -0.45
C GLN A 80 10.35 -3.09 0.72
N VAL A 81 9.58 -3.53 1.71
CA VAL A 81 10.06 -3.95 3.03
C VAL A 81 9.70 -5.42 3.27
N ASP A 82 9.94 -6.28 2.28
CA ASP A 82 9.76 -7.74 2.38
C ASP A 82 10.96 -8.47 3.02
N GLY A 83 11.92 -7.70 3.53
CA GLY A 83 13.19 -8.18 4.06
C GLY A 83 14.26 -8.53 3.01
N THR A 84 13.99 -8.34 1.72
CA THR A 84 14.93 -8.69 0.63
C THR A 84 15.48 -7.51 -0.15
N LYS A 85 14.84 -6.33 -0.08
CA LYS A 85 15.19 -5.16 -0.90
C LYS A 85 15.86 -4.02 -0.14
N ILE A 86 15.41 -3.77 1.10
CA ILE A 86 15.90 -2.67 1.92
C ILE A 86 16.54 -3.24 3.18
N VAL A 87 17.79 -2.86 3.39
CA VAL A 87 18.54 -3.14 4.61
C VAL A 87 19.04 -1.83 5.21
N ALA A 88 18.96 -1.72 6.53
CA ALA A 88 19.55 -0.64 7.28
C ALA A 88 20.90 -1.10 7.84
N VAL A 89 21.87 -0.19 7.86
CA VAL A 89 23.14 -0.39 8.57
C VAL A 89 23.30 0.72 9.59
N TYR A 90 23.81 0.38 10.77
CA TYR A 90 24.16 1.38 11.76
C TYR A 90 25.62 1.77 11.56
N VAL A 91 25.88 3.07 11.36
CA VAL A 91 27.22 3.62 11.15
C VAL A 91 27.49 4.77 12.10
N THR A 92 28.71 4.83 12.60
CA THR A 92 29.21 5.90 13.47
C THR A 92 30.59 6.38 12.99
N SER A 93 30.95 7.59 13.40
CA SER A 93 32.30 8.16 13.20
C SER A 93 32.78 8.05 11.75
N ALA A 94 33.93 7.41 11.52
CA ALA A 94 34.58 7.33 10.21
C ALA A 94 33.76 6.60 9.13
N ASN A 95 32.75 5.82 9.51
CA ASN A 95 31.86 5.12 8.57
C ASN A 95 30.72 6.00 8.06
N VAL A 96 30.51 7.19 8.64
CA VAL A 96 29.53 8.17 8.14
C VAL A 96 30.08 8.79 6.85
N ARG A 97 29.41 8.53 5.73
CA ARG A 97 29.85 9.01 4.41
C ARG A 97 29.41 10.46 4.16
N THR A 98 30.30 11.26 3.60
CA THR A 98 29.97 12.61 3.14
C THR A 98 29.12 12.54 1.87
N PRO A 99 27.97 13.24 1.80
CA PRO A 99 27.15 13.26 0.60
C PRO A 99 27.88 13.87 -0.61
N ASN A 100 27.77 13.24 -1.78
CA ASN A 100 28.20 13.80 -3.07
C ASN A 100 27.04 13.75 -4.08
N PHE A 101 26.25 14.82 -4.11
CA PHE A 101 25.05 14.90 -4.94
C PHE A 101 25.35 15.04 -6.44
N GLU A 102 26.49 15.63 -6.81
CA GLU A 102 26.87 15.78 -8.21
C GLU A 102 27.23 14.42 -8.83
N SER A 103 28.04 13.62 -8.14
CA SER A 103 28.40 12.27 -8.58
C SER A 103 27.16 11.38 -8.72
N TYR A 104 26.26 11.41 -7.73
CA TYR A 104 25.00 10.65 -7.78
C TYR A 104 24.09 11.06 -8.95
N ARG A 105 23.96 12.37 -9.21
CA ARG A 105 23.16 12.89 -10.34
C ARG A 105 23.71 12.45 -11.69
N ASN A 106 25.04 12.41 -11.84
CA ASN A 106 25.68 11.97 -13.07
C ASN A 106 25.68 10.44 -13.22
N ASN A 107 25.70 9.70 -12.11
CA ASN A 107 25.68 8.24 -12.09
C ASN A 107 25.07 7.70 -10.77
N PRO A 108 23.83 7.19 -10.77
CA PRO A 108 23.18 6.66 -9.55
C PRO A 108 23.92 5.52 -8.86
N ALA A 109 24.77 4.77 -9.57
CA ALA A 109 25.58 3.70 -8.98
C ALA A 109 26.68 4.21 -8.03
N THR A 110 26.91 5.52 -7.97
CA THR A 110 27.85 6.16 -7.05
C THR A 110 27.25 6.45 -5.67
N ALA A 111 26.01 6.02 -5.42
CA ALA A 111 25.39 6.12 -4.11
C ALA A 111 26.31 5.51 -3.02
N PRO A 112 26.71 6.28 -2.00
CA PRO A 112 27.62 5.79 -0.97
C PRO A 112 26.92 4.76 -0.08
N GLY A 113 27.67 3.79 0.46
CA GLY A 113 27.20 2.89 1.51
C GLY A 113 26.95 1.45 1.09
N VAL A 114 26.90 1.14 -0.21
CA VAL A 114 26.82 -0.26 -0.69
C VAL A 114 28.05 -1.06 -0.24
N ASP A 115 29.22 -0.43 -0.23
CA ASP A 115 30.47 -1.02 0.21
C ASP A 115 30.47 -1.37 1.71
N LEU A 116 29.62 -0.73 2.52
CA LEU A 116 29.45 -1.05 3.93
C LEU A 116 28.87 -2.45 4.15
N LEU A 117 28.11 -2.98 3.18
CA LEU A 117 27.56 -4.33 3.24
C LEU A 117 28.64 -5.42 3.14
N ASN A 118 29.83 -5.06 2.64
CA ASN A 118 31.00 -5.96 2.58
C ASN A 118 31.86 -5.88 3.84
N ASN A 119 31.58 -4.97 4.77
CA ASN A 119 32.36 -4.81 5.99
C ASN A 119 31.88 -5.83 7.05
N PRO A 120 32.73 -6.79 7.47
CA PRO A 120 32.31 -7.83 8.43
C PRO A 120 31.97 -7.28 9.82
N ASN A 121 32.39 -6.04 10.14
CA ASN A 121 32.08 -5.38 11.41
C ASN A 121 30.74 -4.63 11.40
N ILE A 122 30.05 -4.58 10.26
CA ILE A 122 28.75 -3.91 10.11
C ILE A 122 27.70 -4.98 9.88
N SER A 123 26.76 -5.11 10.82
CA SER A 123 25.62 -6.01 10.65
C SER A 123 24.47 -5.27 9.97
N PRO A 124 24.04 -5.68 8.77
CA PRO A 124 22.81 -5.17 8.17
C PRO A 124 21.58 -5.70 8.92
N VAL A 125 20.55 -4.89 8.99
CA VAL A 125 19.24 -5.23 9.55
C VAL A 125 18.19 -5.04 8.47
N ALA A 126 17.52 -6.13 8.11
CA ALA A 126 16.37 -6.08 7.23
C ALA A 126 15.11 -5.78 8.07
N THR A 127 14.25 -4.91 7.56
CA THR A 127 12.90 -4.71 8.13
C THR A 127 11.90 -5.53 7.33
N ILE A 128 10.89 -6.04 8.01
CA ILE A 128 9.80 -6.81 7.39
C ILE A 128 8.49 -6.07 7.69
N ASN A 129 7.78 -5.70 6.64
CA ASN A 129 6.41 -5.21 6.67
C ASN A 129 5.62 -6.04 5.67
N MET A 130 4.50 -6.60 6.09
CA MET A 130 3.70 -7.47 5.25
C MET A 130 2.22 -7.34 5.54
N ASN A 131 1.42 -7.64 4.52
CA ASN A 131 -0.02 -7.64 4.63
C ASN A 131 -0.53 -8.90 5.33
N SER A 132 -1.63 -8.76 6.07
CA SER A 132 -2.35 -9.92 6.58
C SER A 132 -2.97 -10.71 5.43
N LYS A 133 -3.15 -12.02 5.63
CA LYS A 133 -3.92 -12.89 4.73
C LYS A 133 -5.40 -12.51 4.67
N ASP A 134 -5.88 -11.76 5.66
CA ASP A 134 -7.29 -11.35 5.79
C ASP A 134 -7.55 -9.96 5.19
N LEU A 135 -6.60 -9.41 4.41
CA LEU A 135 -6.70 -8.11 3.76
C LEU A 135 -7.69 -8.09 2.59
#